data_AF-A0A958HTU0-F1
#
_entry.id   AF-A0A958HTU0-F1
#
_cell.length_a   1.000
_cell.length_b   1.000
_cell.length_c   1.000
_cell.angle_alpha   90.00
_cell.angle_beta   90.00
_cell.angle_gamma   90.00
#
_symmetry.space_group_name_H-M   'P 1'
#
loop_
_entity.id
_entity.type
_entity.pdbx_description
1 polymer ?
#
loop_
_entity_poly.entity_id
_entity_poly.type
_entity_poly.pdbx_seq_one_letter_code
_entity_poly.pdbx_strand_id
1 'polypeptide(L)'
;QVVIASDGEGKVRLILDDASITNSTGPAIFVEAADEVVIVLADGTTNSLADGSGYTLPDGGEAAIASFADLTITGWGTLTVTGNTNDGINTKDGLVLTGGTLQVTAVDDGIRGKDYVVVDGSTVTVDAAGDGVKSDNDEDEGRGQVAVVSGSLTISAGDDGVKGETSVTVSGGTVLVTRAYEGLEAATVTIDGGTVGVTTSDDGLNGSALVITGGDITVD
;
A
#
# COMPACT_ATOMS: atom_id res chain seq x y z
N GLN A 1 -10.70 17.78 4.03
CA GLN A 1 -10.92 16.43 4.59
C GLN A 1 -12.25 15.89 4.11
N VAL A 2 -12.31 14.61 3.78
CA VAL A 2 -13.53 13.81 3.65
C VAL A 2 -13.54 12.82 4.82
N VAL A 3 -14.66 12.73 5.54
CA VAL A 3 -14.85 11.75 6.62
C VAL A 3 -15.94 10.77 6.21
N ILE A 4 -15.64 9.48 6.32
CA ILE A 4 -16.58 8.39 6.06
C ILE A 4 -16.88 7.71 7.40
N ALA A 5 -18.12 7.87 7.87
CA ALA A 5 -18.62 7.33 9.13
C ALA A 5 -19.99 6.68 8.91
N SER A 6 -19.98 5.48 8.32
CA SER A 6 -21.15 4.62 8.18
C SER A 6 -21.47 3.91 9.51
N ASP A 7 -22.46 3.02 9.53
CA ASP A 7 -22.88 2.26 10.72
C ASP A 7 -21.97 1.08 11.08
N GLY A 8 -20.74 1.04 10.55
CA GLY A 8 -19.75 -0.02 10.77
C GLY A 8 -20.00 -1.29 9.94
N GLU A 9 -21.22 -1.49 9.43
CA GLU A 9 -21.56 -2.60 8.51
C GLU A 9 -21.81 -2.12 7.06
N GLY A 10 -21.90 -0.80 6.86
CA GLY A 10 -22.16 -0.22 5.55
C GLY A 10 -20.95 -0.23 4.62
N LYS A 11 -21.22 -0.47 3.33
CA LYS A 11 -20.24 -0.28 2.24
C LYS A 11 -20.39 1.11 1.64
N VAL A 12 -19.29 1.85 1.53
CA VAL A 12 -19.27 3.20 0.97
C VAL A 12 -18.45 3.23 -0.31
N ARG A 13 -19.02 3.82 -1.37
CA ARG A 13 -18.28 4.08 -2.61
C ARG A 13 -18.01 5.57 -2.77
N LEU A 14 -16.73 5.95 -2.78
CA LEU A 14 -16.28 7.31 -3.03
C LEU A 14 -15.67 7.39 -4.43
N ILE A 15 -16.22 8.24 -5.29
CA ILE A 15 -15.69 8.45 -6.65
C ILE A 15 -14.83 9.72 -6.62
N LEU A 16 -13.58 9.61 -7.03
CA LEU A 16 -12.67 10.73 -7.23
C LEU A 16 -12.64 11.07 -8.74
N ASP A 17 -13.08 12.28 -9.06
CA ASP A 17 -13.29 12.79 -10.42
C ASP A 17 -12.67 14.20 -10.50
N ASP A 18 -11.38 14.25 -10.85
CA ASP A 18 -10.52 15.44 -10.79
C ASP A 18 -10.49 16.13 -9.41
N ALA A 19 -10.52 15.31 -8.34
CA ALA A 19 -10.54 15.77 -6.96
C ALA A 19 -9.14 16.15 -6.46
N SER A 20 -9.02 17.32 -5.82
CA SER A 20 -7.84 17.75 -5.07
C SER A 20 -8.21 18.06 -3.63
N ILE A 21 -7.76 17.23 -2.68
CA ILE A 21 -8.13 17.34 -1.26
C ILE A 21 -6.85 17.43 -0.42
N THR A 22 -6.70 18.55 0.27
CA THR A 22 -5.65 18.75 1.27
C THR A 22 -6.27 19.02 2.63
N ASN A 23 -5.69 18.48 3.70
CA ASN A 23 -6.07 18.80 5.07
C ASN A 23 -4.82 19.09 5.90
N SER A 24 -4.63 20.31 6.38
CA SER A 24 -3.39 20.70 7.08
C SER A 24 -3.26 20.17 8.51
N THR A 25 -4.30 19.55 9.07
CA THR A 25 -4.33 19.11 10.48
C THR A 25 -4.87 17.69 10.65
N GLY A 26 -4.80 16.87 9.61
CA GLY A 26 -5.30 15.49 9.63
C GLY A 26 -5.30 14.87 8.24
N PRO A 27 -5.90 13.67 8.08
CA PRO A 27 -5.99 12.99 6.79
C PRO A 27 -6.74 13.79 5.73
N ALA A 28 -6.41 13.58 4.46
CA ALA A 28 -7.23 14.05 3.35
C ALA A 28 -8.56 13.28 3.30
N ILE A 29 -8.48 11.96 3.46
CA ILE A 29 -9.62 11.04 3.61
C ILE A 29 -9.44 10.27 4.93
N PHE A 30 -10.47 10.28 5.77
CA PHE A 30 -10.52 9.50 6.99
C PHE A 30 -11.77 8.61 7.00
N VAL A 31 -11.58 7.29 7.00
CA VAL A 31 -12.65 6.32 7.24
C VAL A 31 -12.67 6.00 8.73
N GLU A 32 -13.63 6.58 9.43
CA GLU A 32 -13.85 6.38 10.86
C GLU A 32 -14.61 5.08 11.12
N ALA A 33 -15.59 4.76 10.26
CA ALA A 33 -16.38 3.53 10.34
C ALA A 33 -17.00 3.16 8.99
N ALA A 34 -16.84 1.90 8.59
CA ALA A 34 -17.51 1.22 7.48
C ALA A 34 -17.20 -0.29 7.61
N ASP A 35 -17.91 -1.14 6.86
CA ASP A 35 -17.45 -2.51 6.60
C ASP A 35 -16.34 -2.46 5.54
N GLU A 36 -16.60 -1.75 4.45
CA GLU A 36 -15.66 -1.58 3.34
C GLU A 36 -15.85 -0.20 2.70
N VAL A 37 -14.75 0.45 2.35
CA VAL A 37 -14.76 1.62 1.48
C VAL A 37 -14.13 1.28 0.14
N VAL A 38 -14.82 1.64 -0.95
CA VAL A 38 -14.31 1.54 -2.31
C VAL A 38 -14.05 2.94 -2.86
N ILE A 39 -12.79 3.30 -3.02
CA ILE A 39 -12.36 4.51 -3.73
C ILE A 39 -12.23 4.18 -5.22
N VAL A 40 -13.03 4.86 -6.04
CA VAL A 40 -13.03 4.69 -7.49
C VAL A 40 -12.37 5.90 -8.14
N LEU A 41 -11.27 5.68 -8.85
CA LEU A 41 -10.59 6.68 -9.66
C LEU A 41 -11.28 6.77 -11.03
N ALA A 42 -12.02 7.85 -11.26
CA ALA A 42 -12.75 8.05 -12.51
C ALA A 42 -11.80 8.05 -13.72
N ASP A 43 -12.23 7.43 -14.81
CA ASP A 43 -11.41 7.27 -16.00
C ASP A 43 -10.97 8.61 -16.59
N GLY A 44 -9.71 8.70 -17.01
CA GLY A 44 -9.11 9.92 -17.56
C GLY A 44 -8.86 11.06 -16.56
N THR A 45 -9.16 10.87 -15.27
CA THR A 45 -9.00 11.93 -14.26
C THR A 45 -7.68 11.87 -13.51
N THR A 46 -7.27 13.00 -12.94
CA THR A 46 -6.12 13.07 -12.02
C THR A 46 -6.55 13.62 -10.68
N ASN A 47 -6.32 12.85 -9.63
CA ASN A 47 -6.74 13.17 -8.27
C ASN A 47 -5.51 13.36 -7.37
N SER A 48 -5.58 14.26 -6.40
CA SER A 48 -4.48 14.50 -5.45
C SER A 48 -4.98 14.59 -4.02
N LEU A 49 -4.36 13.82 -3.12
CA LEU A 49 -4.68 13.77 -1.69
C LEU A 49 -3.43 14.06 -0.86
N ALA A 50 -3.54 14.96 0.11
CA ALA A 50 -2.45 15.27 1.04
C ALA A 50 -2.97 15.57 2.46
N ASP A 51 -2.32 14.98 3.46
CA ASP A 51 -2.55 15.33 4.87
C ASP A 51 -1.67 16.52 5.32
N GLY A 52 -1.76 16.81 6.62
CA GLY A 52 -0.93 17.77 7.31
C GLY A 52 0.28 17.08 7.93
N SER A 53 1.04 17.82 8.72
CA SER A 53 2.14 17.29 9.52
C SER A 53 1.82 17.37 11.02
N GLY A 54 2.27 16.37 11.79
CA GLY A 54 2.26 16.39 13.26
C GLY A 54 0.89 16.24 13.91
N TYR A 55 -0.09 15.65 13.23
CA TYR A 55 -1.34 15.20 13.87
C TYR A 55 -1.18 13.77 14.39
N THR A 56 -2.14 13.33 15.20
CA THR A 56 -2.18 11.95 15.69
C THR A 56 -3.56 11.34 15.48
N LEU A 57 -3.59 10.03 15.25
CA LEU A 57 -4.77 9.18 15.21
C LEU A 57 -4.59 7.99 16.16
N PRO A 58 -5.69 7.35 16.59
CA PRO A 58 -5.60 6.09 17.32
C PRO A 58 -4.74 5.05 16.59
N ASP A 59 -4.03 4.24 17.37
CA ASP A 59 -3.30 3.05 16.92
C ASP A 59 -2.24 3.28 15.83
N GLY A 60 -1.70 4.50 15.72
CA GLY A 60 -0.67 4.81 14.72
C GLY A 60 -1.21 4.83 13.29
N GLY A 61 -2.48 5.17 13.10
CA GLY A 61 -3.16 5.18 11.81
C GLY A 61 -3.00 6.47 10.99
N GLU A 62 -2.02 7.32 11.32
CA GLU A 62 -1.80 8.58 10.61
C GLU A 62 -1.42 8.35 9.15
N ALA A 63 -2.22 8.88 8.22
CA ALA A 63 -1.94 8.80 6.79
C ALA A 63 -2.73 9.84 5.99
N ALA A 64 -2.29 10.12 4.75
CA ALA A 64 -3.09 10.92 3.82
C ALA A 64 -4.45 10.28 3.49
N ILE A 65 -4.46 8.95 3.37
CA ILE A 65 -5.67 8.13 3.37
C ILE A 65 -5.59 7.20 4.58
N ALA A 66 -6.37 7.49 5.61
CA ALA A 66 -6.44 6.67 6.82
C ALA A 66 -7.78 5.94 6.88
N SER A 67 -7.76 4.62 7.06
CA SER A 67 -8.97 3.79 7.12
C SER A 67 -9.00 2.87 8.34
N PHE A 68 -10.08 2.93 9.11
CA PHE A 68 -10.36 1.98 10.20
C PHE A 68 -11.28 0.83 9.75
N ALA A 69 -11.36 0.60 8.44
CA ALA A 69 -12.12 -0.45 7.77
C ALA A 69 -11.30 -0.99 6.59
N ASP A 70 -11.76 -2.08 5.97
CA ASP A 70 -11.24 -2.56 4.69
C ASP A 70 -11.34 -1.47 3.61
N LEU A 71 -10.28 -1.34 2.80
CA LEU A 71 -10.21 -0.36 1.72
C LEU A 71 -9.90 -1.02 0.40
N THR A 72 -10.69 -0.70 -0.62
CA THR A 72 -10.40 -1.04 -2.01
C THR A 72 -10.16 0.25 -2.81
N ILE A 73 -9.07 0.33 -3.56
CA ILE A 73 -8.83 1.38 -4.56
C ILE A 73 -8.88 0.75 -5.96
N THR A 74 -9.69 1.33 -6.83
CA THR A 74 -9.96 0.79 -8.17
C THR A 74 -10.23 1.90 -9.19
N GLY A 75 -10.51 1.52 -10.43
CA GLY A 75 -10.78 2.44 -11.54
C GLY A 75 -9.60 2.58 -12.49
N TRP A 76 -9.61 3.64 -13.30
CA TRP A 76 -8.62 3.85 -14.37
C TRP A 76 -7.96 5.23 -14.33
N GLY A 77 -8.39 6.09 -13.42
CA GLY A 77 -7.77 7.40 -13.18
C GLY A 77 -6.42 7.32 -12.48
N THR A 78 -5.81 8.49 -12.32
CA THR A 78 -4.56 8.68 -11.57
C THR A 78 -4.86 9.23 -10.18
N LEU A 79 -4.10 8.78 -9.19
CA LEU A 79 -4.13 9.27 -7.82
C LEU A 79 -2.71 9.57 -7.32
N THR A 80 -2.45 10.82 -6.95
CA THR A 80 -1.26 11.22 -6.20
C THR A 80 -1.60 11.33 -4.72
N VAL A 81 -0.81 10.68 -3.86
CA VAL A 81 -0.98 10.68 -2.41
C VAL A 81 0.29 11.19 -1.76
N THR A 82 0.18 12.16 -0.85
CA THR A 82 1.31 12.70 -0.09
C THR A 82 1.04 12.62 1.40
N GLY A 83 1.70 11.67 2.07
CA GLY A 83 1.72 11.50 3.52
C GLY A 83 2.85 12.32 4.15
N ASN A 84 2.49 13.36 4.88
CA ASN A 84 3.40 14.30 5.53
C ASN A 84 3.52 14.08 7.04
N THR A 85 2.63 13.29 7.64
CA THR A 85 2.71 12.94 9.08
C THR A 85 3.34 11.58 9.30
N ASN A 86 2.86 10.56 8.59
CA ASN A 86 3.39 9.20 8.66
C ASN A 86 3.22 8.53 7.29
N ASP A 87 2.19 7.71 7.11
CA ASP A 87 2.04 6.89 5.92
C ASP A 87 1.37 7.64 4.78
N GLY A 88 1.56 7.15 3.55
CA GLY A 88 0.76 7.61 2.42
C GLY A 88 -0.69 7.09 2.53
N ILE A 89 -0.83 5.77 2.58
CA ILE A 89 -2.10 5.05 2.68
C ILE A 89 -1.99 4.06 3.83
N ASN A 90 -2.90 4.12 4.81
CA ASN A 90 -2.95 3.20 5.94
C ASN A 90 -4.37 2.66 6.14
N THR A 91 -4.47 1.33 6.28
CA THR A 91 -5.69 0.65 6.74
C THR A 91 -5.40 -0.18 7.99
N LYS A 92 -6.32 -0.12 8.97
CA LYS A 92 -6.28 -1.01 10.15
C LYS A 92 -6.65 -2.45 9.83
N ASP A 93 -7.34 -2.67 8.72
CA ASP A 93 -7.69 -3.98 8.18
C ASP A 93 -6.96 -4.21 6.85
N GLY A 94 -7.63 -4.74 5.84
CA GLY A 94 -7.06 -5.05 4.54
C GLY A 94 -7.10 -3.91 3.53
N LEU A 95 -6.13 -3.93 2.61
CA LEU A 95 -6.06 -3.03 1.47
C LEU A 95 -5.97 -3.83 0.16
N VAL A 96 -6.85 -3.51 -0.79
CA VAL A 96 -6.83 -4.09 -2.15
C VAL A 96 -6.71 -2.99 -3.20
N LEU A 97 -5.73 -3.12 -4.08
CA LEU A 97 -5.48 -2.25 -5.23
C LEU A 97 -5.79 -3.01 -6.51
N THR A 98 -6.92 -2.69 -7.16
CA THR A 98 -7.45 -3.45 -8.32
C THR A 98 -7.46 -2.69 -9.64
N GLY A 99 -6.85 -1.50 -9.67
CA GLY A 99 -6.80 -0.65 -10.85
C GLY A 99 -6.24 0.74 -10.57
N GLY A 100 -6.07 1.53 -11.63
CA GLY A 100 -5.62 2.91 -11.58
C GLY A 100 -4.10 3.05 -11.52
N THR A 101 -3.67 4.31 -11.64
CA THR A 101 -2.25 4.71 -11.48
C THR A 101 -2.08 5.46 -10.17
N LEU A 102 -1.33 4.89 -9.22
CA LEU A 102 -1.08 5.48 -7.91
C LEU A 102 0.38 5.96 -7.83
N GLN A 103 0.57 7.18 -7.33
CA GLN A 103 1.87 7.75 -7.00
C GLN A 103 1.84 8.17 -5.53
N VAL A 104 2.59 7.48 -4.69
CA VAL A 104 2.56 7.66 -3.23
C VAL A 104 3.92 8.15 -2.76
N THR A 105 3.92 9.25 -2.02
CA THR A 105 5.08 9.74 -1.28
C THR A 105 4.75 9.81 0.20
N ALA A 106 5.62 9.28 1.05
CA ALA A 106 5.39 9.23 2.49
C ALA A 106 6.67 9.51 3.30
N VAL A 107 6.50 10.08 4.49
CA VAL A 107 7.61 10.34 5.43
C VAL A 107 7.91 9.16 6.34
N ASP A 108 7.05 8.14 6.33
CA ASP A 108 7.25 6.83 6.94
C ASP A 108 6.94 5.75 5.89
N ASP A 109 5.91 4.92 6.07
CA ASP A 109 5.58 3.86 5.13
C ASP A 109 4.74 4.38 3.94
N GLY A 110 5.02 3.90 2.73
CA GLY A 110 4.26 4.30 1.55
C GLY A 110 2.81 3.82 1.64
N ILE A 111 2.66 2.50 1.67
CA ILE A 111 1.36 1.83 1.67
C ILE A 111 1.36 0.77 2.76
N ARG A 112 0.43 0.87 3.70
CA ARG A 112 0.24 -0.09 4.78
C ARG A 112 -1.19 -0.60 4.80
N GLY A 113 -1.33 -1.92 4.70
CA GLY A 113 -2.55 -2.63 5.04
C GLY A 113 -2.24 -3.59 6.16
N LYS A 114 -2.71 -3.30 7.38
CA LYS A 114 -2.29 -4.01 8.58
C LYS A 114 -2.54 -5.51 8.45
N ASP A 115 -3.74 -5.91 7.99
CA ASP A 115 -4.08 -7.32 7.80
C ASP A 115 -3.48 -7.91 6.52
N TYR A 116 -3.57 -7.16 5.43
CA TYR A 116 -2.98 -7.54 4.15
C TYR A 116 -2.92 -6.37 3.17
N VAL A 117 -2.01 -6.46 2.21
CA VAL A 117 -2.02 -5.66 0.99
C VAL A 117 -2.08 -6.58 -0.22
N VAL A 118 -3.06 -6.37 -1.11
CA VAL A 118 -3.16 -7.10 -2.38
C VAL A 118 -3.08 -6.13 -3.55
N VAL A 119 -2.13 -6.35 -4.46
CA VAL A 119 -2.02 -5.62 -5.72
C VAL A 119 -2.43 -6.55 -6.86
N ASP A 120 -3.54 -6.21 -7.51
CA ASP A 120 -4.09 -6.98 -8.63
C ASP A 120 -4.59 -6.04 -9.74
N GLY A 121 -3.63 -5.49 -10.50
CA GLY A 121 -3.91 -4.76 -11.74
C GLY A 121 -3.66 -3.25 -11.67
N SER A 122 -3.28 -2.72 -10.50
CA SER A 122 -2.84 -1.32 -10.37
C SER A 122 -1.41 -1.09 -10.88
N THR A 123 -1.14 0.12 -11.35
CA THR A 123 0.23 0.65 -11.53
C THR A 123 0.54 1.55 -10.35
N VAL A 124 1.52 1.19 -9.53
CA VAL A 124 1.84 1.86 -8.28
C VAL A 124 3.32 2.27 -8.27
N THR A 125 3.57 3.55 -7.96
CA THR A 125 4.91 4.06 -7.66
C THR A 125 4.93 4.58 -6.23
N VAL A 126 5.93 4.16 -5.45
CA VAL A 126 6.10 4.54 -4.05
C VAL A 126 7.49 5.14 -3.82
N ASP A 127 7.54 6.28 -3.14
CA ASP A 127 8.74 6.85 -2.54
C ASP A 127 8.51 7.09 -1.05
N ALA A 128 9.09 6.22 -0.22
CA ALA A 128 8.87 6.17 1.21
C ALA A 128 10.19 6.29 1.97
N ALA A 129 10.15 6.90 3.16
CA ALA A 129 11.32 6.95 4.04
C ALA A 129 11.41 5.73 4.96
N GLY A 130 10.30 5.05 5.23
CA GLY A 130 10.20 3.72 5.82
C GLY A 130 10.04 2.66 4.74
N ASP A 131 9.07 1.77 4.91
CA ASP A 131 8.77 0.68 4.00
C ASP A 131 7.99 1.16 2.77
N GLY A 132 8.23 0.55 1.61
CA GLY A 132 7.45 0.84 0.41
C GLY A 132 6.01 0.34 0.53
N VAL A 133 5.86 -0.96 0.72
CA VAL A 133 4.56 -1.63 0.93
C VAL A 133 4.67 -2.59 2.11
N LYS A 134 3.76 -2.48 3.08
CA LYS A 134 3.81 -3.21 4.34
C LYS A 134 2.50 -3.86 4.75
N SER A 135 2.60 -5.03 5.34
CA SER A 135 1.56 -5.62 6.20
C SER A 135 2.21 -6.21 7.45
N ASP A 136 1.70 -5.85 8.64
CA ASP A 136 2.40 -6.05 9.91
C ASP A 136 1.50 -6.59 11.04
N ASN A 137 0.38 -7.22 10.72
CA ASN A 137 -0.39 -7.98 11.72
C ASN A 137 0.28 -9.32 12.02
N ASP A 138 0.79 -9.45 13.25
CA ASP A 138 1.40 -10.66 13.83
C ASP A 138 0.48 -11.38 14.84
N GLU A 139 -0.71 -10.82 15.13
CA GLU A 139 -1.62 -11.31 16.17
C GLU A 139 -2.66 -12.29 15.62
N ASP A 140 -3.17 -12.03 14.42
CA ASP A 140 -4.28 -12.78 13.81
C ASP A 140 -3.81 -13.83 12.79
N GLU A 141 -4.35 -15.05 12.91
CA GLU A 141 -4.03 -16.14 11.99
C GLU A 141 -4.44 -15.80 10.55
N GLY A 142 -3.47 -15.89 9.62
CA GLY A 142 -3.69 -15.62 8.20
C GLY A 142 -3.64 -14.14 7.80
N ARG A 143 -3.11 -13.27 8.67
CA ARG A 143 -2.85 -11.85 8.39
C ARG A 143 -1.35 -11.58 8.23
N GLY A 144 -0.98 -10.31 8.02
CA GLY A 144 0.42 -9.88 7.88
C GLY A 144 1.01 -10.22 6.50
N GLN A 145 0.19 -10.23 5.45
CA GLN A 145 0.60 -10.71 4.13
C GLN A 145 0.57 -9.61 3.07
N VAL A 146 1.57 -9.60 2.19
CA VAL A 146 1.56 -8.79 0.96
C VAL A 146 1.54 -9.72 -0.25
N ALA A 147 0.58 -9.51 -1.15
CA ALA A 147 0.44 -10.30 -2.37
C ALA A 147 0.43 -9.41 -3.62
N VAL A 148 1.26 -9.75 -4.59
CA VAL A 148 1.27 -9.14 -5.93
C VAL A 148 0.83 -10.19 -6.94
N VAL A 149 -0.41 -10.04 -7.40
CA VAL A 149 -1.06 -10.96 -8.33
C VAL A 149 -0.87 -10.49 -9.77
N SER A 150 -1.07 -9.19 -10.02
CA SER A 150 -0.88 -8.57 -11.33
C SER A 150 -0.67 -7.05 -11.19
N GLY A 151 -0.38 -6.37 -12.31
CA GLY A 151 -0.06 -4.94 -12.31
C GLY A 151 1.45 -4.68 -12.16
N SER A 152 1.81 -3.47 -11.73
CA SER A 152 3.21 -3.06 -11.60
C SER A 152 3.44 -2.21 -10.34
N LEU A 153 4.44 -2.57 -9.55
CA LEU A 153 4.84 -1.89 -8.33
C LEU A 153 6.30 -1.44 -8.47
N THR A 154 6.55 -0.13 -8.41
CA THR A 154 7.91 0.45 -8.44
C THR A 154 8.16 1.20 -7.15
N ILE A 155 9.23 0.84 -6.42
CA ILE A 155 9.46 1.28 -5.04
C ILE A 155 10.84 1.89 -4.89
N SER A 156 10.91 3.01 -4.17
CA SER A 156 12.07 3.53 -3.46
C SER A 156 11.68 3.59 -1.98
N ALA A 157 12.36 2.83 -1.13
CA ALA A 157 12.11 2.74 0.30
C ALA A 157 13.39 3.10 1.09
N GLY A 158 13.21 3.56 2.33
CA GLY A 158 14.31 3.78 3.25
C GLY A 158 14.62 2.56 4.11
N ASP A 159 13.61 1.73 4.39
CA ASP A 159 13.74 0.42 5.03
C ASP A 159 13.45 -0.67 3.99
N ASP A 160 12.33 -1.40 4.05
CA ASP A 160 12.09 -2.51 3.13
C ASP A 160 11.31 -2.11 1.88
N GLY A 161 11.64 -2.71 0.75
CA GLY A 161 10.86 -2.51 -0.48
C GLY A 161 9.42 -2.99 -0.30
N VAL A 162 9.27 -4.28 0.01
CA VAL A 162 7.99 -4.91 0.35
C VAL A 162 8.17 -5.78 1.59
N LYS A 163 7.40 -5.51 2.64
CA LYS A 163 7.45 -6.24 3.91
C LYS A 163 6.09 -6.86 4.21
N GLY A 164 6.07 -8.16 4.44
CA GLY A 164 4.93 -8.85 5.02
C GLY A 164 5.39 -9.60 6.26
N GLU A 165 4.76 -9.37 7.41
CA GLU A 165 5.11 -10.09 8.64
C GLU A 165 5.12 -11.61 8.45
N THR A 166 4.06 -12.16 7.83
CA THR A 166 3.93 -13.60 7.61
C THR A 166 4.39 -14.02 6.22
N SER A 167 4.02 -13.27 5.18
CA SER A 167 4.40 -13.62 3.82
C SER A 167 4.44 -12.46 2.84
N VAL A 168 5.35 -12.57 1.88
CA VAL A 168 5.33 -11.83 0.63
C VAL A 168 5.19 -12.84 -0.51
N THR A 169 4.15 -12.68 -1.31
CA THR A 169 3.89 -13.56 -2.48
C THR A 169 3.84 -12.74 -3.76
N VAL A 170 4.67 -13.11 -4.74
CA VAL A 170 4.60 -12.59 -6.11
C VAL A 170 4.22 -13.71 -7.05
N SER A 171 2.98 -13.67 -7.53
CA SER A 171 2.47 -14.66 -8.48
C SER A 171 2.41 -14.14 -9.92
N GLY A 172 2.52 -12.83 -10.10
CA GLY A 172 2.48 -12.19 -11.41
C GLY A 172 2.85 -10.71 -11.34
N GLY A 173 2.59 -9.99 -12.44
CA GLY A 173 2.91 -8.57 -12.54
C GLY A 173 4.41 -8.27 -12.52
N THR A 174 4.75 -7.04 -12.12
CA THR A 174 6.13 -6.57 -11.98
C THR A 174 6.33 -5.92 -10.61
N VAL A 175 7.36 -6.34 -9.87
CA VAL A 175 7.84 -5.70 -8.66
C VAL A 175 9.26 -5.20 -8.92
N LEU A 176 9.46 -3.89 -8.84
CA LEU A 176 10.75 -3.25 -9.04
C LEU A 176 11.10 -2.40 -7.81
N VAL A 177 11.95 -2.94 -6.94
CA VAL A 177 12.54 -2.20 -5.83
C VAL A 177 13.84 -1.57 -6.32
N THR A 178 13.83 -0.26 -6.51
CA THR A 178 14.96 0.51 -7.06
C THR A 178 15.98 0.92 -6.01
N ARG A 179 15.56 0.95 -4.74
CA ARG A 179 16.38 1.23 -3.57
C ARG A 179 15.60 0.78 -2.34
N ALA A 180 16.25 0.01 -1.47
CA ALA A 180 15.78 -0.33 -0.13
C ALA A 180 16.94 -0.85 0.72
N TYR A 181 16.74 -0.98 2.02
CA TYR A 181 17.61 -1.77 2.90
C TYR A 181 17.51 -3.24 2.51
N GLU A 182 16.32 -3.83 2.57
CA GLU A 182 15.99 -5.14 2.01
C GLU A 182 14.91 -5.06 0.92
N GLY A 183 14.88 -6.04 0.01
CA GLY A 183 14.04 -5.95 -1.18
C GLY A 183 12.62 -6.46 -0.90
N LEU A 184 12.51 -7.77 -0.71
CA LEU A 184 11.29 -8.44 -0.23
C LEU A 184 11.61 -9.09 1.12
N GLU A 185 10.91 -8.70 2.18
CA GLU A 185 11.08 -9.27 3.52
C GLU A 185 9.78 -9.96 4.00
N ALA A 186 9.89 -11.19 4.48
CA ALA A 186 8.85 -11.85 5.26
C ALA A 186 9.34 -13.10 5.99
N ALA A 187 8.52 -13.67 6.88
CA ALA A 187 8.77 -15.04 7.35
C ALA A 187 8.83 -16.04 6.17
N THR A 188 7.93 -15.90 5.18
CA THR A 188 8.00 -16.65 3.92
C THR A 188 7.92 -15.74 2.70
N VAL A 189 8.95 -15.75 1.86
CA VAL A 189 8.95 -15.10 0.55
C VAL A 189 8.68 -16.15 -0.52
N THR A 190 7.61 -15.98 -1.29
CA THR A 190 7.23 -16.86 -2.40
C THR A 190 7.20 -16.09 -3.72
N ILE A 191 7.90 -16.61 -4.72
CA ILE A 191 7.83 -16.11 -6.10
C ILE A 191 7.48 -17.28 -7.01
N ASP A 192 6.24 -17.29 -7.52
CA ASP A 192 5.74 -18.33 -8.42
C ASP A 192 5.49 -17.82 -9.86
N GLY A 193 5.61 -16.51 -10.07
CA GLY A 193 5.50 -15.87 -11.38
C GLY A 193 5.92 -14.40 -11.39
N GLY A 194 5.67 -13.72 -12.51
CA GLY A 194 5.94 -12.29 -12.66
C GLY A 194 7.40 -11.93 -12.92
N THR A 195 7.71 -10.63 -12.79
CA THR A 195 9.07 -10.08 -12.87
C THR A 195 9.41 -9.41 -11.55
N VAL A 196 10.53 -9.78 -10.94
CA VAL A 196 11.04 -9.19 -9.69
C VAL A 196 12.43 -8.64 -9.94
N GLY A 197 12.62 -7.34 -9.74
CA GLY A 197 13.92 -6.69 -9.75
C GLY A 197 14.13 -5.96 -8.43
N VAL A 198 15.20 -6.26 -7.71
CA VAL A 198 15.51 -5.58 -6.44
C VAL A 198 16.95 -5.06 -6.47
N THR A 199 17.12 -3.82 -6.03
CA THR A 199 18.42 -3.19 -5.78
C THR A 199 18.45 -2.73 -4.33
N THR A 200 19.30 -3.36 -3.52
CA THR A 200 19.26 -3.24 -2.05
C THR A 200 20.63 -2.98 -1.46
N SER A 201 20.68 -2.44 -0.23
CA SER A 201 21.93 -2.29 0.51
C SER A 201 22.26 -3.48 1.41
N ASP A 202 21.26 -4.28 1.75
CA ASP A 202 21.38 -5.58 2.42
C ASP A 202 20.71 -6.67 1.55
N ASP A 203 19.94 -7.58 2.12
CA ASP A 203 19.37 -8.72 1.41
C ASP A 203 18.30 -8.32 0.38
N GLY A 204 18.47 -8.77 -0.86
CA GLY A 204 17.46 -8.57 -1.90
C GLY A 204 16.15 -9.33 -1.62
N LEU A 205 16.26 -10.54 -1.07
CA LEU A 205 15.15 -11.41 -0.70
C LEU A 205 15.44 -11.95 0.70
N ASN A 206 14.81 -11.37 1.72
CA ASN A 206 14.98 -11.78 3.10
C ASN A 206 13.77 -12.61 3.56
N GLY A 207 14.00 -13.86 3.93
CA GLY A 207 12.98 -14.59 4.63
C GLY A 207 13.47 -15.88 5.27
N SER A 208 12.77 -16.31 6.32
CA SER A 208 13.06 -17.57 6.99
C SER A 208 12.84 -18.77 6.06
N ALA A 209 11.91 -18.64 5.13
CA ALA A 209 11.71 -19.54 4.01
C ALA A 209 11.63 -18.75 2.69
N LEU A 210 12.39 -19.18 1.69
CA LEU A 210 12.35 -18.65 0.34
C LEU A 210 11.93 -19.76 -0.63
N VAL A 211 10.83 -19.54 -1.35
CA VAL A 211 10.25 -20.50 -2.31
C VAL A 211 10.13 -19.82 -3.68
N ILE A 212 10.97 -20.24 -4.62
CA ILE A 212 10.93 -19.74 -6.01
C ILE A 212 10.58 -20.89 -6.94
N THR A 213 9.45 -20.77 -7.65
CA THR A 213 8.95 -21.80 -8.59
C THR A 213 8.69 -21.26 -10.00
N GLY A 214 8.77 -19.95 -10.19
CA GLY A 214 8.63 -19.29 -11.49
C GLY A 214 9.06 -17.82 -11.45
N GLY A 215 8.89 -17.13 -12.58
CA GLY A 215 9.19 -15.70 -12.74
C GLY A 215 10.59 -15.38 -13.30
N ASP A 216 10.78 -14.10 -13.66
CA ASP A 216 12.06 -13.50 -14.06
C ASP A 216 12.59 -12.64 -12.89
N ILE A 217 13.69 -13.07 -12.27
CA ILE A 217 14.17 -12.49 -11.00
C ILE A 217 15.59 -11.93 -11.16
N THR A 218 15.79 -10.68 -10.78
CA THR A 218 17.10 -10.01 -10.69
C THR A 218 17.28 -9.42 -9.29
N VAL A 219 18.43 -9.68 -8.68
CA VAL A 219 18.82 -9.20 -7.34
C VAL A 219 20.21 -8.59 -7.47
N ASP A 220 20.31 -7.29 -7.25
CA ASP A 220 21.53 -6.47 -7.43
C ASP A 220 21.96 -5.75 -6.14
#